data_AF-A0A9X2AHF9-F1
#
_entry.id   AF-A0A9X2AHF9-F1
#
_cell.length_a   1.000
_cell.length_b   1.000
_cell.length_c   1.000
_cell.angle_alpha   90.00
_cell.angle_beta   90.00
_cell.angle_gamma   90.00
#
_symmetry.space_group_name_H-M   'P 1'
#
loop_
_entity.id
_entity.type
_entity.pdbx_description
1 polymer ?
#
loop_
_entity_poly.entity_id
_entity_poly.type
_entity_poly.pdbx_seq_one_letter_code
_entity_poly.pdbx_strand_id
1 'polypeptide(L)' 'MNYSLLFEAPEHRQHAVNFALALSERTTLEPGPYERQLLARFVAGELLLSEVEALLEKEALAPRPSQNKLDC' A
#
# COMPACT_ATOMS: atom_id res chain seq x y z
N MET A 1 -16.83 -8.69 22.35
CA MET A 1 -16.52 -7.26 22.11
C MET A 1 -15.93 -7.15 20.72
N ASN A 2 -16.60 -6.44 19.84
CA ASN A 2 -16.22 -6.27 18.43
C ASN A 2 -15.29 -5.06 18.36
N TYR A 3 -13.98 -5.27 18.25
CA TYR A 3 -12.98 -4.18 18.19
C TYR A 3 -12.77 -3.65 16.76
N SER A 4 -13.52 -4.14 15.77
CA SER A 4 -13.21 -3.95 14.34
C SER A 4 -13.73 -2.66 13.70
N LEU A 5 -14.37 -1.74 14.43
CA LEU A 5 -15.03 -0.55 13.85
C LEU A 5 -14.36 0.81 14.18
N LEU A 6 -13.28 0.83 14.99
CA LEU A 6 -12.69 2.11 15.44
C LEU A 6 -11.74 2.77 14.43
N PHE A 7 -11.33 2.06 13.37
CA PHE A 7 -10.51 2.60 12.27
C PHE A 7 -11.32 3.04 11.05
N GLU A 8 -12.66 3.07 11.15
CA GLU A 8 -13.54 3.35 10.00
C GLU A 8 -13.63 4.84 9.63
N ALA A 9 -13.21 5.75 10.50
CA ALA A 9 -13.19 7.17 10.17
C ALA A 9 -12.10 7.46 9.11
N PRO A 10 -12.43 8.11 7.97
CA PRO A 10 -11.45 8.44 6.94
C PRO A 10 -10.22 9.20 7.50
N GLU A 11 -10.41 10.08 8.49
CA GLU A 11 -9.31 10.77 9.16
C GLU A 11 -8.32 9.83 9.86
N HIS A 12 -8.80 8.74 10.47
CA HIS A 12 -7.94 7.77 11.16
C HIS A 12 -7.08 6.98 10.15
N ARG A 13 -7.66 6.59 9.01
CA ARG A 13 -6.91 5.94 7.92
C ARG A 13 -5.87 6.87 7.34
N GLN A 14 -6.24 8.13 7.07
CA GLN A 14 -5.31 9.13 6.55
C GLN A 14 -4.13 9.37 7.50
N HIS A 15 -4.40 9.48 8.81
CA HIS A 15 -3.37 9.70 9.81
C HIS A 15 -2.42 8.50 9.91
N ALA A 16 -2.96 7.27 9.94
CA ALA A 16 -2.16 6.06 9.98
C ALA A 16 -1.26 5.92 8.74
N VAL A 17 -1.79 6.19 7.54
CA VAL A 17 -1.00 6.16 6.30
C VAL A 17 0.09 7.24 6.31
N ASN A 18 -0.22 8.47 6.73
CA ASN A 18 0.78 9.53 6.81
C ASN A 18 1.90 9.19 7.80
N PHE A 19 1.55 8.61 8.95
CA PHE A 19 2.52 8.16 9.94
C PHE A 19 3.43 7.07 9.37
N ALA A 20 2.86 6.06 8.70
CA ALA A 20 3.63 5.00 8.07
C ALA A 20 4.56 5.52 6.96
N LEU A 21 4.07 6.44 6.12
CA LEU A 21 4.87 7.08 5.08
C LEU A 21 6.02 7.90 5.64
N ALA A 22 5.80 8.64 6.73
CA ALA A 22 6.85 9.39 7.40
C ALA A 22 7.90 8.46 8.03
N LEU A 23 7.48 7.33 8.59
CA LEU A 23 8.39 6.35 9.18
C LEU A 23 9.25 5.64 8.13
N SER A 24 8.70 5.42 6.94
CA SER A 24 9.40 4.72 5.86
C SER A 24 10.17 5.64 4.91
N GLU A 25 10.06 6.96 5.06
CA GLU A 25 10.75 7.93 4.21
C GLU A 25 12.26 7.67 4.18
N ARG A 26 12.85 7.57 2.98
CA ARG A 26 14.29 7.32 2.77
C ARG A 26 14.80 5.98 3.33
N THR A 27 13.90 5.05 3.58
CA THR A 27 14.24 3.67 3.96
C THR A 27 14.00 2.71 2.80
N THR A 28 14.47 1.48 2.93
CA THR A 28 14.14 0.40 1.96
C THR A 28 12.66 0.01 1.99
N LEU A 29 11.89 0.50 2.96
CA LEU A 29 10.45 0.29 3.11
C LEU A 29 9.65 1.46 2.54
N GLU A 30 10.30 2.45 1.92
CA GLU A 30 9.60 3.56 1.31
C GLU A 30 8.71 3.03 0.17
N PRO A 31 7.39 3.28 0.21
CA PRO A 31 6.51 2.64 -0.74
C PRO A 31 6.67 3.22 -2.14
N GLY A 32 6.66 2.32 -3.12
CA GLY A 32 6.70 2.64 -4.54
C GLY A 32 5.38 3.27 -5.04
N PRO A 33 5.33 3.66 -6.33
CA PRO A 33 4.16 4.32 -6.90
C PRO A 33 2.86 3.51 -6.81
N TYR A 34 2.95 2.19 -7.02
CA TYR A 34 1.79 1.29 -6.96
C TYR A 34 1.28 1.13 -5.52
N GLU A 35 2.16 0.88 -4.56
CA GLU A 35 1.84 0.83 -3.13
C GLU A 35 1.16 2.13 -2.66
N ARG A 36 1.68 3.30 -3.06
CA ARG A 36 1.06 4.60 -2.75
C ARG A 36 -0.34 4.75 -3.34
N GLN A 37 -0.57 4.23 -4.54
CA GLN A 37 -1.90 4.23 -5.15
C GLN A 37 -2.88 3.36 -4.34
N LEU A 38 -2.46 2.18 -3.89
CA LEU A 38 -3.32 1.31 -3.06
C LEU A 38 -3.62 1.95 -1.71
N LEU A 39 -2.63 2.57 -1.07
CA LEU A 39 -2.81 3.30 0.20
C LEU A 39 -3.79 4.48 0.04
N ALA A 40 -3.74 5.21 -1.08
CA ALA A 40 -4.70 6.30 -1.35
C ALA A 40 -6.15 5.77 -1.46
N ARG A 41 -6.34 4.63 -2.14
CA ARG A 41 -7.65 3.97 -2.26
C ARG A 41 -8.16 3.43 -0.91
N PHE A 42 -7.26 2.92 -0.07
CA PHE A 42 -7.58 2.54 1.31
C PHE A 42 -8.03 3.74 2.14
N VAL A 43 -7.33 4.87 2.07
CA VAL A 43 -7.74 6.11 2.76
C VAL A 43 -9.12 6.56 2.29
N ALA A 44 -9.36 6.56 0.97
CA ALA A 44 -10.65 6.88 0.38
C ALA A 44 -11.78 5.91 0.77
N GLY A 45 -11.46 4.75 1.37
CA GLY A 45 -12.42 3.72 1.72
C GLY A 45 -12.88 2.88 0.52
N GLU A 46 -12.20 3.01 -0.62
CA GLU A 46 -12.43 2.18 -1.81
C GLU A 46 -11.84 0.78 -1.69
N LEU A 47 -10.88 0.60 -0.77
CA LEU A 47 -10.26 -0.67 -0.43
C LEU A 47 -10.23 -0.87 1.08
N LEU A 48 -10.41 -2.11 1.52
CA LEU A 48 -10.07 -2.57 2.86
C LEU A 48 -8.57 -2.88 2.95
N LEU A 49 -8.02 -2.84 4.16
CA LEU A 49 -6.60 -3.17 4.37
C LEU A 49 -6.25 -4.57 3.87
N SER A 50 -7.12 -5.56 4.11
CA SER A 50 -6.94 -6.92 3.60
C SER A 50 -6.90 -7.01 2.07
N GLU A 51 -7.59 -6.12 1.37
CA GLU A 51 -7.56 -6.06 -0.10
C GLU A 51 -6.28 -5.42 -0.60
N VAL A 52 -5.76 -4.40 0.11
CA VAL A 52 -4.42 -3.85 -0.15
C VAL A 52 -3.37 -4.93 0.00
N GLU A 53 -3.39 -5.69 1.10
CA GLU A 53 -2.46 -6.80 1.36
C GLU A 53 -2.48 -7.85 0.24
N ALA A 54 -3.68 -8.31 -0.15
CA ALA A 54 -3.83 -9.28 -1.24
C ALA A 54 -3.30 -8.76 -2.59
N LEU A 55 -3.47 -7.45 -2.88
CA LEU A 55 -2.97 -6.84 -4.11
C LEU A 55 -1.43 -6.70 -4.11
N LEU A 56 -0.83 -6.45 -2.95
CA LEU A 56 0.63 -6.39 -2.79
C LEU A 56 1.26 -7.78 -2.86
N GLU A 57 0.65 -8.79 -2.24
CA GLU A 57 1.09 -10.18 -2.37
C GLU A 57 1.06 -10.64 -3.83
N LYS A 58 0.00 -10.29 -4.56
CA LYS A 58 -0.12 -10.60 -5.99
C LYS A 58 0.96 -9.92 -6.82
N GLU A 59 1.31 -8.67 -6.54
CA GLU A 59 2.41 -7.97 -7.22
C GLU A 59 3.77 -8.60 -6.90
N ALA A 60 4.01 -8.97 -5.64
CA ALA A 60 5.24 -9.64 -5.23
C ALA A 60 5.43 -11.01 -5.90
N LEU A 61 4.33 -11.72 -6.19
CA LEU A 61 4.34 -12.97 -6.96
C LEU A 61 4.38 -12.77 -8.47
N ALA A 62 4.11 -11.56 -8.99
CA ALA A 62 4.17 -11.32 -10.42
C ALA A 62 5.64 -11.31 -10.88
N PRO A 63 6.01 -12.02 -11.96
CA PRO A 63 7.34 -11.90 -12.52
C PRO A 63 7.53 -10.46 -12.99
N ARG A 64 8.42 -9.71 -12.34
CA ARG A 64 8.84 -8.40 -12.84
C ARG A 64 9.32 -8.62 -14.27
N PRO A 65 8.81 -7.89 -15.28
CA PRO A 65 9.37 -8.00 -16.62
C PRO A 65 10.83 -7.60 -16.51
N SER A 66 11.73 -8.55 -16.74
CA SER A 66 13.16 -8.31 -16.89
C SER A 66 13.34 -7.24 -17.95
N GLN A 67 13.59 -6.00 -17.53
CA GLN A 67 14.26 -5.03 -18.39
C GLN A 67 15.69 -5.50 -18.55
N ASN A 68 15.92 -6.53 -19.36
CA ASN A 68 17.27 -6.92 -19.72
C ASN A 68 17.33 -7.40 -21.17
N LYS A 69 18.03 -6.59 -21.97
CA LYS A 69 18.59 -6.83 -23.30
C LYS A 69 17.64 -6.75 -24.50
N LEU A 70 17.32 -5.51 -24.88
CA LEU A 70 17.41 -5.11 -26.29
C LEU A 70 18.86 -4.65 -26.54
N ASP A 71 19.77 -5.60 -26.73
CA ASP A 71 21.02 -5.34 -27.45
C ASP A 71 20.93 -6.23 -28.69
N CYS A 72 20.50 -5.62 -29.80
CA CYS A 72 20.66 -6.18 -31.15
C CYS A 72 22.08 -5.90 -31.65
#